data_AF-A0A1Q4F6S1-F1
#
_entry.id   AF-A0A1Q4F6S1-F1
#
_cell.length_a   1.000
_cell.length_b   1.000
_cell.length_c   1.000
_cell.angle_alpha   90.00
_cell.angle_beta   90.00
_cell.angle_gamma   90.00
#
_symmetry.space_group_name_H-M   'P 1'
#
loop_
_entity.id
_entity.type
_entity.pdbx_description
1 polymer ?
#
loop_
_entity_poly.entity_id
_entity_poly.type
_entity_poly.pdbx_seq_one_letter_code
_entity_poly.pdbx_strand_id
1 'polypeptide(L)'
;MKNVIIGLLGLSIVAGLMSCRKEKFDPSEADEIIDLGGSTWAQGDIDKWIGDSLTAPYNISAKYKWDAFEDLNDITYNIVPPKEEYIVPILSAIRKTWILPYTTTASDEFFNKISPKIIYMIGSPAFEESGAIKLGVAEGGKKIILLAINYTKVKGMEGYNAADSFWIKQMFLTIHHEFGHILHSNILYPIDFKNLNPSLITSNWQDYTDEEALRDGFITAYSMNTIDDDFVEMICHLLVNGDAWFEQMLASIPEGVSDRGTTRDQAVTRLRTKRSLIINYYKQAWNIDFAELQTKVRAAVNTLLY
;
A
#
# COMPACT_ATOMS: atom_id res chain seq x y z
N MET A 1 6.25 -78.68 46.55
CA MET A 1 7.64 -79.07 46.94
C MET A 1 8.60 -78.64 45.85
N LYS A 2 9.74 -78.07 46.27
CA LYS A 2 10.95 -77.73 45.49
C LYS A 2 10.98 -76.37 44.79
N ASN A 3 11.32 -75.39 45.63
CA ASN A 3 12.50 -74.52 45.56
C ASN A 3 12.61 -73.51 44.41
N VAL A 4 12.18 -72.30 44.77
CA VAL A 4 12.69 -71.00 44.32
C VAL A 4 14.21 -70.93 44.54
N ILE A 5 14.96 -70.59 43.50
CA ILE A 5 16.26 -69.93 43.62
C ILE A 5 16.28 -68.74 42.67
N ILE A 6 16.42 -67.58 43.30
CA ILE A 6 16.50 -66.24 42.73
C ILE A 6 17.90 -66.06 42.12
N GLY A 7 17.94 -65.73 40.84
CA GLY A 7 19.15 -65.30 40.15
C GLY A 7 18.92 -63.92 39.53
N LEU A 8 19.51 -62.90 40.17
CA LEU A 8 19.61 -61.52 39.69
C LEU A 8 20.02 -61.50 38.21
N LEU A 9 19.18 -60.92 37.35
CA LEU A 9 19.60 -60.45 36.04
C LEU A 9 19.13 -59.00 35.90
N GLY A 10 20.07 -58.08 36.12
CA GLY A 10 19.87 -56.66 35.88
C GLY A 10 19.58 -56.45 34.40
N LEU A 11 18.36 -55.98 34.10
CA LEU A 11 17.98 -55.56 32.77
C LEU A 11 18.54 -54.14 32.54
N SER A 12 19.79 -54.08 32.09
CA SER A 12 20.41 -52.87 31.58
C SER A 12 19.61 -52.37 30.38
N ILE A 13 18.95 -51.22 30.56
CA ILE A 13 18.34 -50.42 29.49
C ILE A 13 19.49 -49.95 28.59
N VAL A 14 19.68 -50.63 27.45
CA VAL A 14 20.52 -50.10 26.37
C VAL A 14 19.70 -49.03 25.65
N ALA A 15 20.04 -47.79 25.95
CA ALA A 15 19.60 -46.62 25.24
C ALA A 15 19.98 -46.71 23.76
N GLY A 16 18.98 -46.85 22.89
CA GLY A 16 19.11 -46.54 21.48
C GLY A 16 19.10 -45.03 21.27
N LEU A 17 20.20 -44.36 21.61
CA LEU A 17 20.46 -43.01 21.13
C LEU A 17 20.83 -43.09 19.65
N MET A 18 19.84 -43.08 18.76
CA MET A 18 20.05 -42.56 17.42
C MET A 18 20.23 -41.04 17.53
N SER A 19 21.42 -40.62 17.94
CA SER A 19 21.89 -39.28 17.64
C SER A 19 21.92 -39.18 16.12
N CYS A 20 21.09 -38.32 15.54
CA CYS A 20 21.38 -37.76 14.23
C CYS A 20 22.85 -37.31 14.29
N ARG A 21 23.69 -37.86 13.41
CA ARG A 21 24.97 -37.21 13.13
C ARG A 21 24.59 -35.83 12.63
N LYS A 22 25.03 -34.77 13.31
CA LYS A 22 25.14 -33.47 12.64
C LYS A 22 26.04 -33.72 11.44
N GLU A 23 25.48 -33.62 10.25
CA GLU A 23 26.30 -33.42 9.05
C GLU A 23 27.16 -32.20 9.35
N LYS A 24 28.48 -32.38 9.18
CA LYS A 24 29.40 -31.27 9.32
C LYS A 24 29.08 -30.34 8.16
N PHE A 25 28.48 -29.21 8.49
CA PHE A 25 28.33 -28.09 7.57
C PHE A 25 29.69 -27.85 6.89
N ASP A 26 29.75 -28.13 5.60
CA ASP A 26 30.90 -27.81 4.77
C ASP A 26 30.77 -26.32 4.42
N PRO A 27 31.72 -25.45 4.81
CA PRO A 27 31.66 -24.04 4.45
C PRO A 27 31.65 -23.79 2.93
N SER A 28 32.02 -24.78 2.10
CA SER A 28 31.87 -24.70 0.64
C SER A 28 30.44 -24.95 0.15
N GLU A 29 29.57 -25.56 0.97
CA GLU A 29 28.12 -25.59 0.73
C GLU A 29 27.45 -24.24 1.07
N ALA A 30 28.16 -23.34 1.76
CA ALA A 30 27.70 -21.95 1.95
C ALA A 30 27.71 -21.14 0.64
N ASP A 31 28.47 -21.56 -0.37
CA ASP A 31 28.41 -20.96 -1.71
C ASP A 31 27.12 -21.36 -2.47
N GLU A 32 26.42 -22.43 -2.05
CA GLU A 32 25.06 -22.77 -2.53
C GLU A 32 23.95 -22.07 -1.72
N ILE A 33 24.29 -21.42 -0.61
CA ILE A 33 23.41 -20.46 0.03
C ILE A 33 23.49 -19.18 -0.81
N ILE A 34 22.54 -19.03 -1.71
CA ILE A 34 22.33 -17.77 -2.42
C ILE A 34 22.20 -16.67 -1.36
N ASP A 35 23.20 -15.79 -1.33
CA ASP A 35 23.19 -14.47 -0.69
C ASP A 35 23.62 -14.36 0.78
N LEU A 36 24.93 -14.53 1.03
CA LEU A 36 25.62 -13.96 2.19
C LEU A 36 26.67 -12.90 1.79
N GLY A 37 26.35 -12.09 0.77
CA GLY A 37 27.24 -10.99 0.39
C GLY A 37 26.89 -10.34 -0.94
N GLY A 38 26.08 -9.27 -0.89
CA GLY A 38 26.08 -8.17 -1.86
C GLY A 38 26.29 -8.57 -3.31
N SER A 39 25.35 -9.33 -3.86
CA SER A 39 25.36 -9.68 -5.27
C SER A 39 25.28 -8.42 -6.14
N THR A 40 26.37 -8.09 -6.85
CA THR A 40 26.33 -7.13 -7.95
C THR A 40 25.63 -7.81 -9.13
N TRP A 41 24.31 -7.73 -9.18
CA TRP A 41 23.54 -8.24 -10.30
C TRP A 41 23.89 -7.44 -11.57
N ALA A 42 24.11 -8.13 -12.69
CA ALA A 42 24.28 -7.47 -13.98
C ALA A 42 23.01 -6.66 -14.29
N GLN A 43 23.20 -5.42 -14.74
CA GLN A 43 22.09 -4.52 -15.08
C GLN A 43 21.31 -5.12 -16.26
N GLY A 44 20.05 -5.49 -16.03
CA GLY A 44 19.14 -6.02 -17.04
C GLY A 44 18.24 -4.96 -17.66
N ASP A 45 17.36 -5.38 -18.57
CA ASP A 45 16.41 -4.48 -19.25
C ASP A 45 15.46 -3.79 -18.27
N ILE A 46 15.07 -4.46 -17.19
CA ILE A 46 14.23 -3.89 -16.13
C ILE A 46 14.98 -2.77 -15.40
N ASP A 47 16.23 -3.00 -15.01
CA ASP A 47 17.06 -2.01 -14.33
C ASP A 47 17.31 -0.79 -15.23
N LYS A 48 17.53 -1.01 -16.53
CA LYS A 48 17.63 0.05 -17.53
C LYS A 48 16.33 0.85 -17.63
N TRP A 49 15.18 0.18 -17.72
CA TRP A 49 13.89 0.85 -17.79
C TRP A 49 13.62 1.71 -16.55
N ILE A 50 13.93 1.19 -15.35
CA ILE A 50 13.82 1.93 -14.08
C ILE A 50 14.74 3.16 -14.11
N GLY A 51 16.00 2.98 -14.52
CA GLY A 51 16.98 4.05 -14.65
C GLY A 51 16.49 5.18 -15.56
N ASP A 52 16.02 4.84 -16.75
CA ASP A 52 15.59 5.80 -17.77
C ASP A 52 14.25 6.46 -17.42
N SER A 53 13.31 5.71 -16.83
CA SER A 53 11.91 6.14 -16.67
C SER A 53 11.58 6.73 -15.30
N LEU A 54 12.36 6.39 -14.26
CA LEU A 54 12.12 6.78 -12.87
C LEU A 54 13.34 7.46 -12.24
N THR A 55 14.51 6.84 -12.27
CA THR A 55 15.68 7.34 -11.55
C THR A 55 16.21 8.64 -12.14
N ALA A 56 16.53 8.65 -13.44
CA ALA A 56 17.07 9.82 -14.11
C ALA A 56 16.11 11.04 -14.08
N PRO A 57 14.81 10.91 -14.40
CA PRO A 57 13.91 12.06 -14.40
C PRO A 57 13.43 12.48 -13.00
N TYR A 58 13.27 11.54 -12.06
CA TYR A 58 12.55 11.81 -10.79
C TYR A 58 13.31 11.47 -9.51
N ASN A 59 14.53 10.94 -9.62
CA ASN A 59 15.31 10.44 -8.48
C ASN A 59 14.55 9.39 -7.64
N ILE A 60 13.78 8.53 -8.33
CA ILE A 60 13.02 7.43 -7.71
C ILE A 60 13.70 6.11 -8.07
N SER A 61 14.14 5.37 -7.06
CA SER A 61 14.64 4.01 -7.21
C SER A 61 13.53 3.00 -6.96
N ALA A 62 13.32 2.06 -7.88
CA ALA A 62 12.44 0.92 -7.66
C ALA A 62 13.27 -0.32 -7.28
N LYS A 63 12.99 -0.88 -6.11
CA LYS A 63 13.65 -2.04 -5.51
C LYS A 63 12.74 -3.25 -5.67
N TYR A 64 13.13 -4.16 -6.57
CA TYR A 64 12.38 -5.39 -6.84
C TYR A 64 13.22 -6.67 -6.66
N LYS A 65 14.54 -6.53 -6.65
CA LYS A 65 15.46 -7.61 -6.25
C LYS A 65 15.57 -7.63 -4.73
N TRP A 66 15.58 -8.83 -4.18
CA TRP A 66 15.65 -9.05 -2.74
C TRP A 66 17.01 -8.62 -2.19
N ASP A 67 17.00 -7.92 -1.05
CA ASP A 67 18.17 -7.71 -0.20
C ASP A 67 17.80 -8.18 1.21
N ALA A 68 18.39 -9.30 1.63
CA ALA A 68 18.09 -9.93 2.92
C ALA A 68 18.49 -9.08 4.14
N PHE A 69 19.26 -8.01 3.92
CA PHE A 69 19.72 -7.08 4.96
C PHE A 69 18.93 -5.77 4.97
N GLU A 70 17.98 -5.59 4.04
CA GLU A 70 17.19 -4.38 3.95
C GLU A 70 16.03 -4.43 4.94
N ASP A 71 16.16 -3.61 5.98
CA ASP A 71 15.22 -3.56 7.08
C ASP A 71 13.90 -2.92 6.63
N LEU A 72 12.95 -3.78 6.25
CA LEU A 72 11.60 -3.36 5.91
C LEU A 72 10.75 -3.05 7.15
N ASN A 73 11.24 -3.28 8.39
CA ASN A 73 10.72 -2.98 9.75
C ASN A 73 9.23 -3.23 10.08
N ASP A 74 8.37 -3.30 9.08
CA ASP A 74 6.91 -3.30 9.11
C ASP A 74 6.30 -4.55 8.47
N ILE A 75 7.16 -5.49 8.07
CA ILE A 75 6.78 -6.75 7.45
C ILE A 75 7.26 -7.90 8.32
N THR A 76 6.40 -8.32 9.24
CA THR A 76 6.61 -9.46 10.14
C THR A 76 6.25 -10.80 9.50
N TYR A 77 5.99 -10.84 8.19
CA TYR A 77 5.46 -11.98 7.46
C TYR A 77 6.43 -12.52 6.40
N ASN A 78 6.29 -13.81 6.07
CA ASN A 78 7.00 -14.43 4.95
C ASN A 78 6.59 -13.74 3.64
N ILE A 79 7.48 -12.92 3.10
CA ILE A 79 7.27 -12.26 1.81
C ILE A 79 7.91 -13.03 0.66
N VAL A 80 7.23 -12.99 -0.48
CA VAL A 80 7.68 -13.65 -1.70
C VAL A 80 8.25 -12.58 -2.65
N PRO A 81 9.38 -12.84 -3.33
CA PRO A 81 9.91 -11.91 -4.31
C PRO A 81 8.89 -11.65 -5.44
N PRO A 82 8.84 -10.43 -5.98
CA PRO A 82 8.01 -10.15 -7.14
C PRO A 82 8.56 -10.87 -8.38
N LYS A 83 7.67 -11.34 -9.24
CA LYS A 83 7.99 -11.90 -10.54
C LYS A 83 8.42 -10.78 -11.50
N GLU A 84 9.53 -10.97 -12.18
CA GLU A 84 10.15 -9.95 -13.03
C GLU A 84 9.21 -9.45 -14.15
N GLU A 85 8.37 -10.32 -14.72
CA GLU A 85 7.45 -9.95 -15.79
C GLU A 85 6.35 -8.95 -15.35
N TYR A 86 6.16 -8.76 -14.04
CA TYR A 86 5.19 -7.82 -13.47
C TYR A 86 5.78 -6.43 -13.18
N ILE A 87 7.10 -6.31 -13.09
CA ILE A 87 7.78 -5.10 -12.60
C ILE A 87 7.53 -3.90 -13.51
N VAL A 88 7.94 -4.01 -14.79
CA VAL A 88 7.80 -2.91 -15.75
C VAL A 88 6.33 -2.54 -16.01
N PRO A 89 5.39 -3.48 -16.21
CA PRO A 89 3.98 -3.13 -16.39
C PRO A 89 3.40 -2.33 -15.22
N ILE A 90 3.66 -2.75 -13.98
CA ILE A 90 3.11 -2.08 -12.79
C ILE A 90 3.78 -0.72 -12.56
N LEU A 91 5.11 -0.63 -12.65
CA LEU A 91 5.80 0.66 -12.51
C LEU A 91 5.41 1.64 -13.63
N SER A 92 5.18 1.15 -14.85
CA SER A 92 4.67 1.96 -15.96
C SER A 92 3.26 2.48 -15.68
N ALA A 93 2.39 1.65 -15.09
CA ALA A 93 1.06 2.06 -14.66
C ALA A 93 1.14 3.15 -13.59
N ILE A 94 1.96 2.96 -12.55
CA ILE A 94 2.20 3.94 -11.48
C ILE A 94 2.73 5.26 -12.04
N ARG A 95 3.70 5.21 -12.96
CA ARG A 95 4.23 6.40 -13.61
C ARG A 95 3.11 7.18 -14.32
N LYS A 96 2.17 6.49 -14.97
CA LYS A 96 1.05 7.12 -15.69
C LYS A 96 -0.06 7.65 -14.76
N THR A 97 -0.30 7.04 -13.61
CA THR A 97 -1.41 7.42 -12.71
C THR A 97 -1.01 8.32 -11.56
N TRP A 98 0.28 8.37 -11.22
CA TRP A 98 0.81 9.19 -10.15
C TRP A 98 1.81 10.21 -10.67
N ILE A 99 2.95 9.78 -11.22
CA ILE A 99 4.05 10.69 -11.55
C ILE A 99 3.67 11.71 -12.63
N LEU A 100 3.18 11.25 -13.78
CA LEU A 100 2.88 12.10 -14.93
C LEU A 100 1.77 13.13 -14.66
N PRO A 101 0.66 12.79 -13.99
CA PRO A 101 -0.34 13.78 -13.62
C PRO A 101 0.22 14.92 -12.76
N TYR A 102 1.02 14.61 -11.74
CA TYR A 102 1.60 15.65 -10.87
C TYR A 102 2.65 16.51 -11.58
N THR A 103 3.56 15.89 -12.33
CA THR A 103 4.61 16.61 -13.07
C THR A 103 4.05 17.55 -14.13
N THR A 104 2.96 17.16 -14.80
CA THR A 104 2.34 17.98 -15.85
C THR A 104 1.34 19.01 -15.35
N THR A 105 0.75 18.84 -14.16
CA THR A 105 -0.16 19.84 -13.56
C THR A 105 0.58 20.80 -12.62
N ALA A 106 1.68 20.35 -12.00
CA ALA A 106 2.51 21.17 -11.12
C ALA A 106 3.85 21.50 -11.79
N SER A 107 4.84 20.60 -11.65
CA SER A 107 6.14 20.63 -12.33
C SER A 107 6.96 19.40 -11.94
N ASP A 108 8.00 19.09 -12.73
CA ASP A 108 9.02 18.12 -12.33
C ASP A 108 9.73 18.53 -11.04
N GLU A 109 10.00 19.83 -10.86
CA GLU A 109 10.66 20.34 -9.64
C GLU A 109 9.82 20.09 -8.39
N PHE A 110 8.52 20.43 -8.43
CA PHE A 110 7.59 20.13 -7.35
C PHE A 110 7.58 18.63 -7.04
N PHE A 111 7.38 17.80 -8.07
CA PHE A 111 7.26 16.37 -7.86
C PHE A 111 8.56 15.79 -7.29
N ASN A 112 9.71 16.16 -7.83
CA ASN A 112 11.02 15.68 -7.39
C ASN A 112 11.39 16.19 -5.99
N LYS A 113 10.86 17.31 -5.55
CA LYS A 113 11.08 17.80 -4.18
C LYS A 113 10.28 17.00 -3.14
N ILE A 114 9.05 16.63 -3.48
CA ILE A 114 8.08 16.06 -2.52
C ILE A 114 8.01 14.53 -2.60
N SER A 115 8.28 13.92 -3.75
CA SER A 115 8.11 12.48 -3.94
C SER A 115 9.04 11.64 -3.06
N PRO A 116 8.56 10.46 -2.57
CA PRO A 116 9.43 9.48 -1.94
C PRO A 116 10.48 8.98 -2.95
N LYS A 117 11.64 8.58 -2.43
CA LYS A 117 12.82 8.25 -3.28
C LYS A 117 12.98 6.77 -3.54
N ILE A 118 12.24 5.93 -2.82
CA ILE A 118 12.35 4.49 -2.92
C ILE A 118 10.95 3.88 -3.04
N ILE A 119 10.78 2.98 -4.00
CA ILE A 119 9.61 2.12 -4.14
C ILE A 119 10.08 0.69 -3.93
N TYR A 120 9.58 0.00 -2.92
CA TYR A 120 9.77 -1.44 -2.75
C TYR A 120 8.64 -2.20 -3.42
N MET A 121 8.98 -3.28 -4.12
CA MET A 121 8.03 -4.14 -4.81
C MET A 121 8.09 -5.53 -4.21
N ILE A 122 6.95 -6.01 -3.72
CA ILE A 122 6.85 -7.28 -2.99
C ILE A 122 5.76 -8.15 -3.63
N GLY A 123 6.11 -9.39 -3.91
CA GLY A 123 5.26 -10.33 -4.64
C GLY A 123 3.96 -10.69 -3.94
N SER A 124 4.02 -10.87 -2.61
CA SER A 124 2.89 -11.30 -1.78
C SER A 124 2.12 -10.11 -1.19
N PRO A 125 0.80 -10.26 -0.94
CA PRO A 125 0.09 -9.35 -0.05
C PRO A 125 0.65 -9.47 1.38
N ALA A 126 0.47 -8.42 2.18
CA ALA A 126 0.59 -8.53 3.64
C ALA A 126 -0.80 -8.39 4.25
N PHE A 127 -1.00 -9.00 5.42
CA PHE A 127 -2.25 -8.95 6.16
C PHE A 127 -1.97 -8.34 7.53
N GLU A 128 -2.86 -7.51 8.03
CA GLU A 128 -2.88 -7.12 9.43
C GLU A 128 -3.29 -8.29 10.32
N GLU A 129 -3.07 -8.17 11.64
CA GLU A 129 -3.61 -9.12 12.63
C GLU A 129 -5.15 -9.21 12.55
N SER A 130 -5.81 -8.13 12.13
CA SER A 130 -7.25 -8.05 11.87
C SER A 130 -7.70 -8.88 10.65
N GLY A 131 -6.77 -9.36 9.83
CA GLY A 131 -7.04 -10.01 8.54
C GLY A 131 -7.24 -9.02 7.38
N ALA A 132 -7.21 -7.70 7.64
CA ALA A 132 -7.26 -6.68 6.59
C ALA A 132 -5.99 -6.72 5.72
N ILE A 133 -6.14 -6.45 4.41
CA ILE A 133 -5.00 -6.47 3.48
C ILE A 133 -4.22 -5.16 3.65
N LYS A 134 -2.95 -5.27 4.00
CA LYS A 134 -2.00 -4.16 3.99
C LYS A 134 -1.49 -4.01 2.54
N LEU A 135 -1.75 -2.87 1.92
CA LEU A 135 -1.50 -2.64 0.49
C LEU A 135 -0.25 -1.78 0.23
N GLY A 136 0.23 -1.10 1.27
CA GLY A 136 1.54 -0.45 1.32
C GLY A 136 1.82 0.17 2.67
N VAL A 137 3.06 0.64 2.85
CA VAL A 137 3.50 1.41 4.02
C VAL A 137 4.43 2.51 3.52
N ALA A 138 4.21 3.74 3.95
CA ALA A 138 5.22 4.78 3.88
C ALA A 138 5.76 5.12 5.27
N GLU A 139 7.03 4.77 5.52
CA GLU A 139 7.72 5.21 6.72
C GLU A 139 8.30 6.62 6.47
N GLY A 140 7.72 7.62 7.15
CA GLY A 140 8.28 8.98 7.21
C GLY A 140 8.46 9.68 5.86
N GLY A 141 7.66 9.31 4.85
CA GLY A 141 7.66 9.94 3.53
C GLY A 141 8.86 9.64 2.63
N LYS A 142 9.75 8.71 3.02
CA LYS A 142 10.97 8.40 2.25
C LYS A 142 10.81 7.24 1.26
N LYS A 143 9.98 6.25 1.61
CA LYS A 143 9.76 5.02 0.84
C LYS A 143 8.28 4.72 0.69
N ILE A 144 7.90 4.06 -0.40
CA ILE A 144 6.60 3.41 -0.60
C ILE A 144 6.85 1.92 -0.72
N ILE A 145 6.09 1.09 -0.01
CA ILE A 145 6.09 -0.35 -0.18
C ILE A 145 4.84 -0.76 -0.96
N LEU A 146 5.01 -1.48 -2.07
CA LEU A 146 3.94 -2.01 -2.90
C LEU A 146 3.88 -3.52 -2.76
N LEU A 147 2.73 -4.01 -2.28
CA LEU A 147 2.49 -5.42 -1.97
C LEU A 147 1.64 -6.08 -3.06
N ALA A 148 1.57 -7.41 -3.06
CA ALA A 148 0.75 -8.20 -4.00
C ALA A 148 1.10 -8.01 -5.49
N ILE A 149 2.37 -7.72 -5.81
CA ILE A 149 2.84 -7.54 -7.19
C ILE A 149 2.52 -8.75 -8.07
N ASN A 150 2.65 -9.98 -7.54
CA ASN A 150 2.40 -11.21 -8.30
C ASN A 150 0.93 -11.47 -8.61
N TYR A 151 0.02 -10.71 -7.98
CA TYR A 151 -1.43 -10.80 -8.13
C TYR A 151 -2.00 -9.64 -8.93
N THR A 152 -1.17 -8.64 -9.25
CA THR A 152 -1.60 -7.39 -9.85
C THR A 152 -1.42 -7.43 -11.35
N LYS A 153 -2.51 -7.30 -12.10
CA LYS A 153 -2.46 -7.16 -13.56
C LYS A 153 -3.05 -5.82 -13.99
N VAL A 154 -2.52 -5.32 -15.10
CA VAL A 154 -2.97 -4.09 -15.77
C VAL A 154 -3.50 -4.46 -17.15
N LYS A 155 -4.48 -3.72 -17.66
CA LYS A 155 -5.02 -3.93 -19.00
C LYS A 155 -3.90 -3.95 -20.04
N GLY A 156 -3.88 -5.02 -20.84
CA GLY A 156 -2.83 -5.29 -21.84
C GLY A 156 -1.82 -6.36 -21.41
N MET A 157 -1.78 -6.75 -20.13
CA MET A 157 -1.01 -7.94 -19.70
C MET A 157 -1.70 -9.23 -20.13
N GLU A 158 -0.90 -10.29 -20.30
CA GLU A 158 -1.42 -11.61 -20.66
C GLU A 158 -2.40 -12.15 -19.61
N GLY A 159 -3.54 -12.63 -20.08
CA GLY A 159 -4.61 -13.16 -19.23
C GLY A 159 -5.24 -12.12 -18.30
N TYR A 160 -5.15 -10.83 -18.64
CA TYR A 160 -5.89 -9.78 -17.96
C TYR A 160 -7.40 -9.93 -18.17
N ASN A 161 -8.16 -9.78 -17.10
CA ASN A 161 -9.61 -9.60 -17.12
C ASN A 161 -10.02 -8.43 -16.20
N ALA A 162 -11.25 -7.93 -16.38
CA ALA A 162 -11.71 -6.75 -15.64
C ALA A 162 -11.73 -6.92 -14.11
N ALA A 163 -11.87 -8.15 -13.57
CA ALA A 163 -11.83 -8.37 -12.12
C ALA A 163 -10.41 -8.19 -11.55
N ASP A 164 -9.36 -8.36 -12.38
CA ASP A 164 -7.97 -8.13 -11.98
C ASP A 164 -7.68 -6.65 -11.66
N SER A 165 -8.54 -5.72 -12.13
CA SER A 165 -8.46 -4.28 -11.83
C SER A 165 -8.43 -3.96 -10.34
N PHE A 166 -8.94 -4.85 -9.48
CA PHE A 166 -9.01 -4.61 -8.05
C PHE A 166 -7.62 -4.27 -7.48
N TRP A 167 -6.63 -5.12 -7.67
CA TRP A 167 -5.31 -4.97 -7.06
C TRP A 167 -4.58 -3.71 -7.50
N ILE A 168 -4.58 -3.43 -8.80
CA ILE A 168 -3.91 -2.25 -9.33
C ILE A 168 -4.63 -0.96 -8.92
N LYS A 169 -5.97 -0.98 -8.81
CA LYS A 169 -6.74 0.15 -8.29
C LYS A 169 -6.39 0.42 -6.82
N GLN A 170 -6.26 -0.64 -6.01
CA GLN A 170 -5.80 -0.53 -4.62
C GLN A 170 -4.42 0.11 -4.54
N MET A 171 -3.46 -0.31 -5.37
CA MET A 171 -2.13 0.33 -5.42
C MET A 171 -2.21 1.82 -5.76
N PHE A 172 -3.09 2.23 -6.68
CA PHE A 172 -3.27 3.66 -6.97
C PHE A 172 -3.82 4.43 -5.78
N LEU A 173 -4.81 3.88 -5.06
CA LEU A 173 -5.34 4.48 -3.84
C LEU A 173 -4.22 4.62 -2.80
N THR A 174 -3.48 3.56 -2.53
CA THR A 174 -2.34 3.56 -1.58
C THR A 174 -1.31 4.62 -1.94
N ILE A 175 -0.85 4.69 -3.19
CA ILE A 175 0.20 5.66 -3.57
C ILE A 175 -0.29 7.10 -3.39
N HIS A 176 -1.54 7.41 -3.77
CA HIS A 176 -2.09 8.75 -3.59
C HIS A 176 -2.38 9.08 -2.12
N HIS A 177 -2.77 8.09 -1.32
CA HIS A 177 -2.97 8.19 0.12
C HIS A 177 -1.65 8.58 0.81
N GLU A 178 -0.59 7.80 0.57
CA GLU A 178 0.73 8.06 1.15
C GLU A 178 1.32 9.39 0.65
N PHE A 179 1.14 9.71 -0.62
CA PHE A 179 1.58 11.01 -1.14
C PHE A 179 0.80 12.17 -0.49
N GLY A 180 -0.49 11.97 -0.20
CA GLY A 180 -1.30 12.90 0.60
C GLY A 180 -0.70 13.15 1.98
N HIS A 181 -0.21 12.10 2.66
CA HIS A 181 0.48 12.24 3.95
C HIS A 181 1.77 13.06 3.83
N ILE A 182 2.56 12.81 2.78
CA ILE A 182 3.78 13.58 2.53
C ILE A 182 3.47 15.04 2.27
N LEU A 183 2.42 15.34 1.49
CA LEU A 183 2.00 16.70 1.22
C LEU A 183 1.66 17.42 2.52
N HIS A 184 0.73 16.89 3.33
CA HIS A 184 0.33 17.62 4.54
C HIS A 184 1.41 17.69 5.63
N SER A 185 2.35 16.74 5.64
CA SER A 185 3.54 16.80 6.50
C SER A 185 4.48 17.95 6.12
N ASN A 186 4.49 18.38 4.86
CA ASN A 186 5.30 19.52 4.39
C ASN A 186 4.57 20.85 4.53
N ILE A 187 3.27 20.90 4.19
CA ILE A 187 2.43 22.08 4.38
C ILE A 187 1.08 21.60 4.93
N LEU A 188 0.78 21.93 6.19
CA LEU A 188 -0.42 21.43 6.86
C LEU A 188 -1.70 21.92 6.17
N TYR A 189 -2.69 21.05 6.04
CA TYR A 189 -4.02 21.41 5.53
C TYR A 189 -4.80 22.30 6.52
N PRO A 190 -5.85 23.01 6.07
CA PRO A 190 -6.58 23.97 6.92
C PRO A 190 -7.19 23.33 8.17
N ILE A 191 -7.10 24.04 9.30
CA ILE A 191 -7.67 23.59 10.59
C ILE A 191 -9.18 23.30 10.50
N ASP A 192 -9.89 23.98 9.60
CA ASP A 192 -11.32 23.78 9.38
C ASP A 192 -11.66 22.33 9.02
N PHE A 193 -10.76 21.60 8.34
CA PHE A 193 -10.97 20.19 8.04
C PHE A 193 -11.07 19.37 9.33
N LYS A 194 -10.22 19.67 10.33
CA LYS A 194 -10.18 18.97 11.61
C LYS A 194 -11.46 19.14 12.44
N ASN A 195 -12.27 20.16 12.13
CA ASN A 195 -13.46 20.50 12.89
C ASN A 195 -14.75 19.87 12.34
N LEU A 196 -14.73 19.17 11.20
CA LEU A 196 -15.94 18.70 10.53
C LEU A 196 -16.68 17.58 11.26
N ASN A 197 -15.95 16.59 11.77
CA ASN A 197 -16.50 15.45 12.53
C ASN A 197 -15.47 14.79 13.49
N PRO A 198 -14.68 15.56 14.27
CA PRO A 198 -13.61 15.01 15.11
C PRO A 198 -14.10 14.05 16.20
N SER A 199 -15.32 14.25 16.72
CA SER A 199 -15.92 13.37 17.73
C SER A 199 -16.27 11.98 17.21
N LEU A 200 -16.22 11.78 15.88
CA LEU A 200 -16.55 10.51 15.25
C LEU A 200 -15.30 9.68 14.88
N ILE A 201 -14.10 10.24 15.03
CA ILE A 201 -12.82 9.52 14.87
C ILE A 201 -12.68 8.42 15.93
N THR A 202 -12.13 7.28 15.54
CA THR A 202 -11.96 6.10 16.40
C THR A 202 -10.80 5.23 15.92
N SER A 203 -10.01 4.71 16.85
CA SER A 203 -8.97 3.71 16.56
C SER A 203 -9.55 2.35 16.17
N ASN A 204 -10.83 2.11 16.48
CA ASN A 204 -11.54 0.86 16.18
C ASN A 204 -12.32 0.99 14.86
N TRP A 205 -11.73 1.62 13.86
CA TRP A 205 -12.37 1.84 12.57
C TRP A 205 -12.73 0.53 11.86
N GLN A 206 -12.03 -0.56 12.17
CA GLN A 206 -12.28 -1.91 11.65
C GLN A 206 -13.64 -2.47 12.08
N ASP A 207 -14.26 -1.91 13.12
CA ASP A 207 -15.58 -2.31 13.60
C ASP A 207 -16.72 -1.70 12.77
N TYR A 208 -16.40 -0.84 11.79
CA TYR A 208 -17.37 -0.12 10.95
C TYR A 208 -17.27 -0.56 9.48
N THR A 209 -18.40 -0.62 8.79
CA THR A 209 -18.41 -0.77 7.33
C THR A 209 -18.25 0.57 6.61
N ASP A 210 -17.85 0.54 5.33
CA ASP A 210 -17.80 1.75 4.51
C ASP A 210 -19.17 2.44 4.43
N GLU A 211 -20.27 1.68 4.41
CA GLU A 211 -21.63 2.24 4.41
C GLU A 211 -21.97 2.95 5.72
N GLU A 212 -21.56 2.41 6.87
CA GLU A 212 -21.74 3.04 8.18
C GLU A 212 -20.92 4.32 8.30
N ALA A 213 -19.64 4.26 7.95
CA ALA A 213 -18.74 5.40 7.93
C ALA A 213 -19.27 6.52 7.01
N LEU A 214 -19.81 6.13 5.86
CA LEU A 214 -20.38 7.05 4.90
C LEU A 214 -21.61 7.79 5.42
N ARG A 215 -22.48 7.11 6.18
CA ARG A 215 -23.60 7.77 6.88
C ARG A 215 -23.15 8.81 7.91
N ASP A 216 -21.90 8.75 8.36
CA ASP A 216 -21.30 9.72 9.29
C ASP A 216 -20.46 10.82 8.60
N GLY A 217 -20.33 10.76 7.28
CA GLY A 217 -19.60 11.74 6.48
C GLY A 217 -18.11 11.42 6.32
N PHE A 218 -17.72 10.15 6.39
CA PHE A 218 -16.40 9.64 6.03
C PHE A 218 -16.45 8.90 4.70
N ILE A 219 -15.38 8.93 3.90
CA ILE A 219 -15.42 8.32 2.55
C ILE A 219 -15.20 6.80 2.56
N THR A 220 -14.54 6.30 3.60
CA THR A 220 -14.27 4.89 3.91
C THR A 220 -14.33 4.70 5.42
N ALA A 221 -14.43 3.45 5.88
CA ALA A 221 -14.24 3.13 7.30
C ALA A 221 -12.85 3.55 7.79
N TYR A 222 -11.81 3.36 6.97
CA TYR A 222 -10.43 3.74 7.34
C TYR A 222 -10.26 5.25 7.58
N SER A 223 -11.04 6.09 6.89
CA SER A 223 -11.09 7.54 7.15
C SER A 223 -11.46 7.89 8.60
N MET A 224 -12.01 6.95 9.37
CA MET A 224 -12.32 7.16 10.79
C MET A 224 -11.11 6.99 11.71
N ASN A 225 -10.00 6.42 11.24
CA ASN A 225 -8.83 6.08 12.06
C ASN A 225 -8.20 7.33 12.69
N THR A 226 -7.87 8.31 11.85
CA THR A 226 -7.39 9.62 12.28
C THR A 226 -7.93 10.72 11.35
N ILE A 227 -7.86 11.97 11.82
CA ILE A 227 -8.25 13.12 10.98
C ILE A 227 -7.32 13.27 9.77
N ASP A 228 -6.04 12.89 9.91
CA ASP A 228 -5.09 12.91 8.83
C ASP A 228 -5.43 11.85 7.77
N ASP A 229 -5.87 10.65 8.19
CA ASP A 229 -6.33 9.59 7.30
C ASP A 229 -7.61 10.00 6.55
N ASP A 230 -8.59 10.60 7.25
CA ASP A 230 -9.79 11.17 6.62
C ASP A 230 -9.45 12.16 5.50
N PHE A 231 -8.45 13.02 5.74
CA PHE A 231 -7.99 14.00 4.78
C PHE A 231 -7.38 13.35 3.53
N VAL A 232 -6.50 12.37 3.71
CA VAL A 232 -5.80 11.75 2.57
C VAL A 232 -6.64 10.70 1.84
N GLU A 233 -7.59 10.06 2.52
CA GLU A 233 -8.57 9.16 1.91
C GLU A 233 -9.49 9.92 0.96
N MET A 234 -9.93 11.11 1.37
CA MET A 234 -10.67 11.98 0.47
C MET A 234 -9.84 12.34 -0.78
N ILE A 235 -8.54 12.62 -0.64
CA ILE A 235 -7.66 12.90 -1.77
C ILE A 235 -7.57 11.70 -2.71
N CYS A 236 -7.19 10.52 -2.20
CA CYS A 236 -6.91 9.36 -3.02
C CYS A 236 -8.18 8.87 -3.75
N HIS A 237 -9.33 8.85 -3.06
CA HIS A 237 -10.59 8.45 -3.67
C HIS A 237 -11.09 9.44 -4.71
N LEU A 238 -10.97 10.75 -4.46
CA LEU A 238 -11.32 11.76 -5.46
C LEU A 238 -10.45 11.62 -6.70
N LEU A 239 -9.13 11.44 -6.57
CA LEU A 239 -8.21 11.31 -7.70
C LEU A 239 -8.44 10.03 -8.51
N VAL A 240 -8.56 8.87 -7.85
CA VAL A 240 -8.63 7.57 -8.53
C VAL A 240 -10.03 7.28 -9.08
N ASN A 241 -11.07 7.56 -8.30
CA ASN A 241 -12.46 7.24 -8.70
C ASN A 241 -13.12 8.36 -9.51
N GLY A 242 -12.72 9.61 -9.29
CA GLY A 242 -13.23 10.78 -10.00
C GLY A 242 -14.58 11.30 -9.52
N ASP A 243 -14.99 12.44 -10.07
CA ASP A 243 -16.17 13.19 -9.65
C ASP A 243 -17.50 12.45 -9.81
N ALA A 244 -17.67 11.71 -10.91
CA ALA A 244 -18.90 10.96 -11.14
C ALA A 244 -19.14 9.90 -10.05
N TRP A 245 -18.08 9.24 -9.59
CA TRP A 245 -18.16 8.30 -8.47
C TRP A 245 -18.47 9.02 -7.16
N PHE A 246 -17.88 10.19 -6.91
CA PHE A 246 -18.15 10.96 -5.70
C PHE A 246 -19.63 11.37 -5.60
N GLU A 247 -20.21 11.86 -6.69
CA GLU A 247 -21.63 12.22 -6.71
C GLU A 247 -22.56 11.00 -6.57
N GLN A 248 -22.19 9.85 -7.16
CA GLN A 248 -22.92 8.59 -6.96
C GLN A 248 -22.85 8.10 -5.51
N MET A 249 -21.70 8.22 -4.87
CA MET A 249 -21.50 7.87 -3.47
C MET A 249 -22.32 8.78 -2.54
N LEU A 250 -22.39 10.09 -2.80
CA LEU A 250 -23.28 10.98 -2.04
C LEU A 250 -24.77 10.62 -2.22
N ALA A 251 -25.14 10.24 -3.44
CA ALA A 251 -26.51 9.82 -3.74
C ALA A 251 -26.88 8.49 -3.06
N SER A 252 -25.91 7.60 -2.80
CA SER A 252 -26.16 6.30 -2.16
C SER A 252 -26.33 6.36 -0.64
N ILE A 253 -26.05 7.49 0.02
CA ILE A 253 -26.27 7.62 1.47
C ILE A 253 -27.78 7.49 1.75
N PRO A 254 -28.25 6.54 2.57
CA PRO A 254 -29.68 6.39 2.82
C PRO A 254 -30.25 7.58 3.60
N GLU A 255 -31.54 7.86 3.42
CA GLU A 255 -32.27 8.84 4.22
C GLU A 255 -32.28 8.45 5.71
N GLY A 256 -32.37 9.46 6.58
CA GLY A 256 -32.46 9.28 8.04
C GLY A 256 -31.21 9.72 8.80
N VAL A 257 -30.98 9.08 9.94
CA VAL A 257 -29.92 9.39 10.90
C VAL A 257 -29.04 8.16 11.08
N SER A 258 -27.72 8.33 11.10
CA SER A 258 -26.76 7.29 11.45
C SER A 258 -26.95 6.83 12.90
N ASP A 259 -26.43 5.65 13.22
CA ASP A 259 -26.46 5.10 14.57
C ASP A 259 -25.68 5.98 15.57
N ARG A 260 -24.81 6.86 15.04
CA ARG A 260 -24.02 7.85 15.78
C ARG A 260 -24.61 9.27 15.74
N GLY A 261 -25.83 9.42 15.25
CA GLY A 261 -26.60 10.66 15.33
C GLY A 261 -26.36 11.66 14.19
N THR A 262 -25.65 11.27 13.12
CA THR A 262 -25.43 12.13 11.94
C THR A 262 -26.62 12.03 11.00
N THR A 263 -27.25 13.15 10.63
CA THR A 263 -28.28 13.14 9.59
C THR A 263 -27.66 13.02 8.19
N ARG A 264 -28.40 12.49 7.21
CA ARG A 264 -27.94 12.45 5.81
C ARG A 264 -27.47 13.83 5.30
N ASP A 265 -28.22 14.89 5.58
CA ASP A 265 -27.84 16.26 5.19
C ASP A 265 -26.51 16.70 5.80
N GLN A 266 -26.26 16.35 7.06
CA GLN A 266 -24.98 16.62 7.72
C GLN A 266 -23.84 15.83 7.07
N ALA A 267 -24.04 14.54 6.79
CA ALA A 267 -23.03 13.71 6.14
C ALA A 267 -22.67 14.23 4.74
N VAL A 268 -23.68 14.53 3.91
CA VAL A 268 -23.48 15.11 2.56
C VAL A 268 -22.79 16.46 2.64
N THR A 269 -23.23 17.34 3.55
CA THR A 269 -22.62 18.66 3.75
C THR A 269 -21.15 18.54 4.17
N ARG A 270 -20.83 17.63 5.10
CA ARG A 270 -19.46 17.36 5.54
C ARG A 270 -18.60 16.91 4.36
N LEU A 271 -19.01 15.89 3.60
CA LEU A 271 -18.25 15.36 2.47
C LEU A 271 -18.01 16.41 1.37
N ARG A 272 -19.02 17.22 1.04
CA ARG A 272 -18.84 18.34 0.08
C ARG A 272 -17.89 19.42 0.61
N THR A 273 -17.95 19.70 1.92
CA THR A 273 -17.02 20.64 2.57
C THR A 273 -15.60 20.11 2.55
N LYS A 274 -15.39 18.83 2.88
CA LYS A 274 -14.09 18.13 2.78
C LYS A 274 -13.50 18.26 1.38
N ARG A 275 -14.28 17.93 0.33
CA ARG A 275 -13.86 18.07 -1.07
C ARG A 275 -13.44 19.51 -1.40
N SER A 276 -14.22 20.51 -0.96
CA SER A 276 -13.91 21.92 -1.20
C SER A 276 -12.62 22.36 -0.50
N LEU A 277 -12.41 21.92 0.74
CA LEU A 277 -11.19 22.19 1.50
C LEU A 277 -9.96 21.56 0.85
N ILE A 278 -10.08 20.35 0.29
CA ILE A 278 -8.99 19.69 -0.44
C ILE A 278 -8.64 20.46 -1.71
N ILE A 279 -9.63 20.84 -2.52
CA ILE A 279 -9.40 21.64 -3.73
C ILE A 279 -8.70 22.95 -3.38
N ASN A 280 -9.16 23.64 -2.34
CA ASN A 280 -8.54 24.88 -1.87
C ASN A 280 -7.12 24.65 -1.34
N TYR A 281 -6.89 23.59 -0.59
CA TYR A 281 -5.57 23.23 -0.09
C TYR A 281 -4.57 23.01 -1.22
N TYR A 282 -4.91 22.18 -2.22
CA TYR A 282 -4.05 21.95 -3.39
C TYR A 282 -3.73 23.25 -4.12
N LYS A 283 -4.71 24.14 -4.26
CA LYS A 283 -4.50 25.43 -4.91
C LYS A 283 -3.62 26.38 -4.09
N GLN A 284 -3.86 26.49 -2.79
CA GLN A 284 -3.18 27.46 -1.93
C GLN A 284 -1.78 27.01 -1.50
N ALA A 285 -1.64 25.74 -1.10
CA ALA A 285 -0.37 25.21 -0.61
C ALA A 285 0.59 24.85 -1.75
N TRP A 286 0.06 24.35 -2.88
CA TRP A 286 0.86 23.73 -3.93
C TRP A 286 0.70 24.38 -5.31
N ASN A 287 -0.21 25.34 -5.46
CA ASN A 287 -0.59 25.92 -6.75
C ASN A 287 -1.01 24.88 -7.79
N ILE A 288 -1.63 23.79 -7.33
CA ILE A 288 -2.10 22.70 -8.20
C ILE A 288 -3.60 22.90 -8.45
N ASP A 289 -4.01 22.84 -9.72
CA ASP A 289 -5.41 22.68 -10.07
C ASP A 289 -5.84 21.23 -9.83
N PHE A 290 -6.60 21.01 -8.76
CA PHE A 290 -7.03 19.67 -8.37
C PHE A 290 -7.96 19.02 -9.41
N ALA A 291 -8.79 19.80 -10.11
CA ALA A 291 -9.69 19.26 -11.12
C ALA A 291 -8.92 18.81 -12.38
N GLU A 292 -7.92 19.59 -12.79
CA GLU A 292 -7.01 19.17 -13.87
C GLU A 292 -6.23 17.92 -13.48
N LEU A 293 -5.65 17.89 -12.26
CA LEU A 293 -4.95 16.72 -11.73
C LEU A 293 -5.86 15.48 -11.74
N GLN A 294 -7.06 15.59 -11.16
CA GLN A 294 -8.04 14.50 -11.11
C GLN A 294 -8.39 14.01 -12.52
N THR A 295 -8.59 14.91 -13.48
CA THR A 295 -8.89 14.55 -14.87
C THR A 295 -7.78 13.70 -15.48
N LYS A 296 -6.51 14.09 -15.29
CA LYS A 296 -5.35 13.35 -15.80
C LYS A 296 -5.20 11.99 -15.12
N VAL A 297 -5.31 11.94 -13.78
CA VAL A 297 -5.27 10.67 -13.03
C VAL A 297 -6.38 9.75 -13.52
N ARG A 298 -7.62 10.26 -13.60
CA ARG A 298 -8.78 9.45 -13.99
C ARG A 298 -8.68 8.94 -15.43
N ALA A 299 -8.17 9.74 -16.36
CA ALA A 299 -7.94 9.30 -17.73
C ALA A 299 -6.91 8.15 -17.79
N ALA A 300 -5.82 8.25 -17.03
CA ALA A 300 -4.82 7.18 -16.92
C ALA A 300 -5.42 5.91 -16.29
N VAL A 301 -6.14 6.05 -15.17
CA VAL A 301 -6.84 4.92 -14.51
C VAL A 301 -7.78 4.22 -15.48
N ASN A 302 -8.62 4.96 -16.20
CA ASN A 302 -9.55 4.37 -17.17
C ASN A 302 -8.81 3.58 -18.24
N THR A 303 -7.72 4.11 -18.78
CA THR A 303 -6.93 3.43 -19.83
C THR A 303 -6.29 2.13 -19.33
N LEU A 304 -5.95 2.06 -18.05
CA LEU A 304 -5.23 0.94 -17.44
C LEU A 304 -6.15 -0.12 -16.86
N LEU A 305 -7.41 0.21 -16.57
CA LEU A 305 -8.37 -0.67 -15.91
C LEU A 305 -9.56 -1.06 -16.80
N TYR A 306 -10.11 -0.13 -17.59
CA TYR A 306 -11.38 -0.28 -18.31
C TYR A 306 -11.16 -0.26 -19.83
#